data_AF-M5RXE6-F1
#
_entry.id   AF-M5RXE6-F1
#
_cell.length_a   1.000
_cell.length_b   1.000
_cell.length_c   1.000
_cell.angle_alpha   90.00
_cell.angle_beta   90.00
_cell.angle_gamma   90.00
#
_symmetry.space_group_name_H-M   'P 1'
#
loop_
_entity.id
_entity.type
_entity.pdbx_description
1 polymer ?
#
loop_
_entity_poly.entity_id
_entity_poly.type
_entity_poly.pdbx_seq_one_letter_code
_entity_poly.pdbx_strand_id
1 'polypeptide(L)'
;MGSTLEQRLGHINWNDFDSAKGFDSNEIPRLLVQLDSSDTNAALEAAQQLWNVVSHQANVGSNSVPTLPFLIELLPSVSTEIQSEILDIIYNFACHARMCADRAESLSLTGWHRDLATRLIEDRSVLDAFGHADDQDLIEWSELIGVELDVVADRINNGG
;
A
#
# COMPACT_ATOMS: atom_id res chain seq x y z
N MET A 1 -9.28 -20.64 16.39
CA MET A 1 -8.16 -20.62 15.43
C MET A 1 -8.51 -19.57 14.40
N GLY A 2 -7.73 -18.50 14.29
CA GLY A 2 -7.94 -17.49 13.24
C GLY A 2 -7.64 -18.08 11.86
N SER A 3 -8.21 -17.50 10.81
CA SER A 3 -7.89 -17.86 9.42
C SER A 3 -6.46 -17.46 9.08
N THR A 4 -5.74 -18.31 8.33
CA THR A 4 -4.38 -17.99 7.83
C THR A 4 -4.40 -16.83 6.83
N LEU A 5 -3.24 -16.22 6.56
CA LEU A 5 -3.07 -15.19 5.53
C LEU A 5 -3.61 -15.68 4.18
N GLU A 6 -3.20 -16.86 3.73
CA GLU A 6 -3.66 -17.50 2.49
C GLU A 6 -5.19 -17.65 2.42
N GLN A 7 -5.83 -18.06 3.52
CA GLN A 7 -7.28 -18.21 3.58
C GLN A 7 -8.00 -16.86 3.45
N ARG A 8 -7.47 -15.80 4.07
CA ARG A 8 -8.02 -14.45 3.97
C ARG A 8 -7.86 -13.90 2.55
N LEU A 9 -6.71 -14.11 1.93
CA LEU A 9 -6.44 -13.73 0.54
C LEU A 9 -7.32 -14.48 -0.45
N GLY A 10 -7.59 -15.76 -0.20
CA GLY A 10 -8.46 -16.60 -1.04
C GLY A 10 -9.94 -16.27 -0.98
N HIS A 11 -10.39 -15.46 -0.01
CA HIS A 11 -11.78 -14.97 0.05
C HIS A 11 -12.02 -13.70 -0.77
N ILE A 12 -10.95 -13.06 -1.26
CA ILE A 12 -11.06 -11.87 -2.10
C ILE A 12 -11.11 -12.32 -3.56
N ASN A 13 -12.13 -11.87 -4.29
CA ASN A 13 -12.18 -12.07 -5.73
C ASN A 13 -11.33 -10.99 -6.43
N TRP A 14 -10.04 -11.27 -6.61
CA TRP A 14 -9.08 -10.30 -7.13
C TRP A 14 -9.37 -9.80 -8.56
N ASN A 15 -10.17 -10.55 -9.33
CA ASN A 15 -10.61 -10.15 -10.66
C ASN A 15 -11.62 -8.99 -10.66
N ASP A 16 -12.19 -8.65 -9.50
CA ASP A 16 -13.09 -7.50 -9.37
C ASP A 16 -12.32 -6.16 -9.32
N PHE A 17 -10.99 -6.21 -9.30
CA PHE A 17 -10.13 -5.05 -9.15
C PHE A 17 -9.16 -4.88 -10.32
N ASP A 18 -9.14 -3.67 -10.88
CA ASP A 18 -8.13 -3.25 -11.84
C ASP A 18 -6.74 -3.20 -11.19
N SER A 19 -5.75 -3.73 -11.90
CA SER A 19 -4.33 -3.59 -11.61
C SER A 19 -3.71 -2.43 -12.36
N ALA A 20 -2.43 -2.15 -12.08
CA ALA A 20 -1.64 -1.39 -13.01
C ALA A 20 -1.65 -2.07 -14.41
N LYS A 21 -1.61 -1.27 -15.47
CA LYS A 21 -1.82 -1.75 -16.85
C LYS A 21 -0.84 -2.86 -17.23
N GLY A 22 -1.36 -4.02 -17.61
CA GLY A 22 -0.57 -5.16 -18.11
C GLY A 22 -0.19 -6.20 -17.05
N PHE A 23 -0.69 -6.05 -15.82
CA PHE A 23 -0.48 -6.99 -14.71
C PHE A 23 -1.75 -7.77 -14.38
N ASP A 24 -1.62 -8.87 -13.63
CA ASP A 24 -2.74 -9.72 -13.20
C ASP A 24 -2.96 -9.62 -11.68
N SER A 25 -4.11 -9.12 -11.26
CA SER A 25 -4.48 -9.01 -9.83
C SER A 25 -4.50 -10.38 -9.12
N ASN A 26 -4.62 -11.50 -9.83
CA ASN A 26 -4.55 -12.84 -9.23
C ASN A 26 -3.15 -13.22 -8.74
N GLU A 27 -2.11 -12.45 -9.08
CA GLU A 27 -0.75 -12.67 -8.55
C GLU A 27 -0.61 -12.17 -7.11
N ILE A 28 -1.42 -11.19 -6.69
CA ILE A 28 -1.29 -10.51 -5.39
C ILE A 28 -1.28 -11.48 -4.21
N PRO A 29 -2.18 -12.49 -4.12
CA PRO A 29 -2.14 -13.47 -3.03
C PRO A 29 -0.80 -14.18 -2.89
N ARG A 30 -0.25 -14.66 -4.01
CA ARG A 30 1.04 -15.36 -4.04
C ARG A 30 2.16 -14.42 -3.58
N LEU A 31 2.16 -13.19 -4.07
CA LEU A 31 3.18 -12.19 -3.77
C LEU A 31 3.15 -11.77 -2.28
N LEU A 32 1.96 -11.56 -1.71
CA LEU A 32 1.82 -11.25 -0.28
C LEU A 32 2.27 -12.41 0.63
N VAL A 33 2.04 -13.66 0.24
CA VAL A 33 2.57 -14.82 0.98
C VAL A 33 4.08 -14.90 0.84
N GLN A 34 4.63 -14.59 -0.33
CA GLN A 34 6.07 -14.65 -0.58
C GLN A 34 6.83 -13.50 0.10
N LEU A 35 6.19 -12.37 0.36
CA LEU A 35 6.74 -11.27 1.16
C LEU A 35 7.04 -11.67 2.61
N ASP A 36 6.24 -12.58 3.19
CA ASP A 36 6.45 -13.12 4.55
C ASP A 36 7.47 -14.28 4.58
N SER A 37 8.18 -14.53 3.46
CA SER A 37 9.18 -15.58 3.36
C SER A 37 10.44 -15.25 4.16
N SER A 38 11.05 -16.27 4.78
CA SER A 38 12.38 -16.15 5.39
C SER A 38 13.52 -16.05 4.36
N ASP A 39 13.25 -16.30 3.08
CA ASP A 39 14.20 -16.08 2.00
C ASP A 39 14.12 -14.63 1.53
N THR A 40 15.06 -13.80 1.98
CA THR A 40 15.12 -12.37 1.67
C THR A 40 15.13 -12.09 0.17
N ASN A 41 15.82 -12.88 -0.65
CA ASN A 41 15.85 -12.65 -2.11
C ASN A 41 14.47 -12.89 -2.72
N ALA A 42 13.80 -13.97 -2.28
CA ALA A 42 12.45 -14.28 -2.73
C ALA A 42 11.44 -13.21 -2.27
N ALA A 43 11.60 -12.66 -1.06
CA ALA A 43 10.75 -11.60 -0.54
C ALA A 43 10.97 -10.28 -1.27
N LEU A 44 12.22 -9.88 -1.55
CA LEU A 44 12.55 -8.69 -2.36
C LEU A 44 12.00 -8.80 -3.79
N GLU A 45 12.16 -9.96 -4.43
CA GLU A 45 11.57 -10.20 -5.75
C GLU A 45 10.04 -10.09 -5.72
N ALA A 46 9.41 -10.63 -4.67
CA ALA A 46 7.97 -10.51 -4.47
C ALA A 46 7.52 -9.07 -4.23
N ALA A 47 8.28 -8.28 -3.48
CA ALA A 47 8.01 -6.86 -3.25
C ALA A 47 8.04 -6.07 -4.58
N GLN A 48 9.08 -6.27 -5.39
CA GLN A 48 9.21 -5.62 -6.69
C GLN A 48 8.09 -6.04 -7.67
N GLN A 49 7.73 -7.33 -7.68
CA GLN A 49 6.59 -7.81 -8.48
C GLN A 49 5.27 -7.21 -7.97
N LEU A 50 5.07 -7.13 -6.66
CA LEU A 50 3.87 -6.56 -6.08
C LEU A 50 3.74 -5.08 -6.42
N TRP A 51 4.81 -4.30 -6.27
CA TRP A 51 4.89 -2.90 -6.69
C TRP A 51 4.45 -2.71 -8.15
N ASN A 52 4.89 -3.61 -9.05
CA ASN A 52 4.45 -3.57 -10.43
C ASN A 52 2.94 -3.85 -10.59
N VAL A 53 2.39 -4.81 -9.85
CA VAL A 53 0.96 -5.15 -9.97
C VAL A 53 0.06 -4.03 -9.43
N VAL A 54 0.47 -3.34 -8.36
CA VAL A 54 -0.39 -2.38 -7.64
C VAL A 54 -0.12 -0.91 -7.98
N SER A 55 1.07 -0.56 -8.48
CA SER A 55 1.50 0.85 -8.65
C SER A 55 2.48 1.13 -9.81
N HIS A 56 2.57 0.27 -10.83
CA HIS A 56 3.56 0.45 -11.93
C HIS A 56 3.47 1.82 -12.63
N GLN A 57 4.61 2.50 -12.78
CA GLN A 57 4.73 3.81 -13.44
C GLN A 57 3.78 4.88 -12.88
N ALA A 58 3.63 4.92 -11.55
CA ALA A 58 2.72 5.83 -10.84
C ALA A 58 1.24 5.64 -11.20
N ASN A 59 0.86 4.48 -11.76
CA ASN A 59 -0.52 4.12 -12.00
C ASN A 59 -0.98 3.12 -10.94
N VAL A 60 -1.71 3.61 -9.94
CA VAL A 60 -2.25 2.78 -8.86
C VAL A 60 -3.57 2.15 -9.30
N GLY A 61 -3.66 0.83 -9.13
CA GLY A 61 -4.88 0.06 -9.41
C GLY A 61 -5.87 0.07 -8.25
N SER A 62 -7.14 -0.23 -8.53
CA SER A 62 -8.15 -0.42 -7.46
C SER A 62 -7.84 -1.62 -6.54
N ASN A 63 -6.99 -2.55 -6.99
CA ASN A 63 -6.46 -3.66 -6.20
C ASN A 63 -5.58 -3.21 -5.02
N SER A 64 -5.13 -1.96 -4.99
CA SER A 64 -4.44 -1.35 -3.84
C SER A 64 -5.31 -1.34 -2.58
N VAL A 65 -6.62 -1.14 -2.72
CA VAL A 65 -7.57 -1.09 -1.59
C VAL A 65 -7.59 -2.40 -0.79
N PRO A 66 -7.81 -3.58 -1.39
CA PRO A 66 -7.70 -4.84 -0.67
C PRO A 66 -6.27 -5.26 -0.32
N THR A 67 -5.25 -4.71 -0.99
CA THR A 67 -3.83 -5.05 -0.72
C THR A 67 -3.31 -4.37 0.55
N LEU A 68 -3.63 -3.08 0.73
CA LEU A 68 -3.10 -2.24 1.82
C LEU A 68 -3.19 -2.87 3.22
N PRO A 69 -4.33 -3.45 3.67
CA PRO A 69 -4.42 -4.01 5.02
C PRO A 69 -3.43 -5.15 5.28
N PHE A 70 -3.07 -5.92 4.26
CA PHE A 70 -2.08 -7.00 4.39
C PHE A 70 -0.66 -6.46 4.43
N LEU A 71 -0.37 -5.39 3.69
CA LEU A 71 0.93 -4.71 3.78
C LEU A 71 1.15 -4.15 5.18
N ILE A 72 0.14 -3.47 5.75
CA ILE A 72 0.18 -2.94 7.11
C ILE A 72 0.39 -4.05 8.15
N GLU A 73 -0.27 -5.20 7.96
CA GLU A 73 -0.11 -6.37 8.84
C GLU A 73 1.28 -7.01 8.78
N LEU A 74 1.92 -7.02 7.60
CA LEU A 74 3.24 -7.63 7.39
C LEU A 74 4.41 -6.78 7.90
N LEU A 75 4.26 -5.45 7.92
CA LEU A 75 5.30 -4.52 8.39
C LEU A 75 6.02 -4.97 9.69
N PRO A 76 5.33 -5.37 10.79
CA PRO A 76 6.01 -5.78 12.01
C PRO A 76 6.69 -7.16 11.96
N SER A 77 6.43 -8.02 10.96
CA SER A 77 6.95 -9.39 10.91
C SER A 77 8.13 -9.58 9.95
N VAL A 78 8.34 -8.66 9.01
CA VAL A 78 9.37 -8.77 7.97
C VAL A 78 10.67 -8.04 8.36
N SER A 79 11.77 -8.29 7.64
CA SER A 79 13.05 -7.61 7.89
C SER A 79 12.99 -6.13 7.52
N THR A 80 13.90 -5.32 8.05
CA THR A 80 14.03 -3.88 7.74
C THR A 80 14.06 -3.60 6.24
N GLU A 81 14.78 -4.42 5.47
CA GLU A 81 14.86 -4.27 4.02
C GLU A 81 13.49 -4.45 3.36
N ILE A 82 12.72 -5.46 3.78
CA ILE A 82 11.36 -5.69 3.26
C ILE A 82 10.38 -4.63 3.77
N GLN A 83 10.56 -4.13 4.99
CA GLN A 83 9.79 -2.99 5.49
C GLN A 83 9.96 -1.77 4.58
N SER A 84 11.19 -1.46 4.16
CA SER A 84 11.47 -0.36 3.24
C SER A 84 10.72 -0.53 1.91
N GLU A 85 10.75 -1.73 1.31
CA GLU A 85 10.02 -2.01 0.06
C GLU A 85 8.50 -1.90 0.22
N ILE A 86 7.95 -2.38 1.35
CA ILE A 86 6.52 -2.24 1.65
C ILE A 86 6.14 -0.77 1.82
N LEU A 87 6.98 0.02 2.50
CA LEU A 87 6.75 1.45 2.69
C LEU A 87 6.82 2.23 1.37
N ASP A 88 7.69 1.87 0.43
CA ASP A 88 7.70 2.45 -0.93
C ASP A 88 6.37 2.19 -1.66
N ILE A 89 5.85 0.96 -1.60
CA ILE A 89 4.53 0.63 -2.18
C ILE A 89 3.44 1.51 -1.56
N ILE A 90 3.43 1.64 -0.22
CA ILE A 90 2.46 2.46 0.50
C ILE A 90 2.62 3.95 0.17
N TYR A 91 3.86 4.44 0.00
CA TYR A 91 4.14 5.80 -0.44
C TYR A 91 3.52 6.09 -1.81
N ASN A 92 3.62 5.16 -2.77
CA ASN A 92 2.96 5.30 -4.07
C ASN A 92 1.42 5.38 -3.94
N PHE A 93 0.81 4.66 -2.99
CA PHE A 93 -0.61 4.80 -2.67
C PHE A 93 -0.94 6.19 -2.09
N ALA A 94 -0.09 6.70 -1.21
CA ALA A 94 -0.23 8.02 -0.60
C ALA A 94 -0.11 9.14 -1.65
N CYS A 95 0.88 9.08 -2.55
CA CYS A 95 1.00 10.01 -3.68
C CYS A 95 -0.23 9.99 -4.58
N HIS A 96 -0.75 8.81 -4.91
CA HIS A 96 -1.99 8.69 -5.69
C HIS A 96 -3.19 9.33 -4.98
N ALA A 97 -3.34 9.08 -3.67
CA ALA A 97 -4.38 9.69 -2.86
C ALA A 97 -4.25 11.22 -2.84
N ARG A 98 -3.03 11.76 -2.70
CA ARG A 98 -2.77 13.21 -2.78
C ARG A 98 -3.13 13.78 -4.15
N MET A 99 -2.73 13.14 -5.25
CA MET A 99 -3.11 13.57 -6.59
C MET A 99 -4.63 13.65 -6.77
N CYS A 100 -5.37 12.70 -6.20
CA CYS A 100 -6.84 12.72 -6.18
C CYS A 100 -7.39 13.86 -5.31
N ALA A 101 -6.74 14.17 -4.19
CA ALA A 101 -7.12 15.24 -3.27
C ALA A 101 -6.90 16.64 -3.85
N ASP A 102 -5.82 16.82 -4.61
CA ASP A 102 -5.46 18.07 -5.29
C ASP A 102 -6.28 18.32 -6.57
N ARG A 103 -7.12 17.35 -6.98
CA ARG A 103 -7.91 17.39 -8.22
C ARG A 103 -7.05 17.58 -9.46
N ALA A 104 -5.88 16.93 -9.51
CA ALA A 104 -5.12 16.83 -10.76
C ALA A 104 -6.02 16.26 -11.86
N GLU A 105 -5.99 16.88 -13.06
CA GLU A 105 -7.00 16.71 -14.10
C GLU A 105 -7.40 15.23 -14.32
N SER A 106 -8.70 14.95 -14.13
CA SER A 106 -9.43 13.66 -14.24
C SER A 106 -9.54 12.77 -13.00
N LEU A 107 -8.81 13.02 -11.90
CA LEU A 107 -8.93 12.23 -10.67
C LEU A 107 -9.72 12.98 -9.59
N SER A 108 -10.50 12.23 -8.80
CA SER A 108 -11.23 12.77 -7.66
C SER A 108 -11.29 11.74 -6.53
N LEU A 109 -11.33 12.21 -5.28
CA LEU A 109 -11.58 11.37 -4.10
C LEU A 109 -13.03 10.84 -4.08
N THR A 110 -13.34 9.91 -4.99
CA THR A 110 -14.62 9.21 -5.10
C THR A 110 -14.38 7.73 -5.40
N GLY A 111 -15.37 6.89 -5.11
CA GLY A 111 -15.25 5.43 -5.27
C GLY A 111 -14.03 4.86 -4.54
N TRP A 112 -13.33 3.93 -5.19
CA TRP A 112 -12.18 3.24 -4.60
C TRP A 112 -11.01 4.17 -4.25
N HIS A 113 -10.86 5.32 -4.92
CA HIS A 113 -9.82 6.29 -4.56
C HIS A 113 -10.05 6.86 -3.16
N ARG A 114 -11.31 7.15 -2.81
CA ARG A 114 -11.68 7.59 -1.46
C ARG A 114 -11.49 6.47 -0.45
N ASP A 115 -11.80 5.22 -0.82
CA ASP A 115 -11.62 4.07 0.06
C ASP A 115 -10.14 3.84 0.39
N LEU A 116 -9.25 3.92 -0.60
CA LEU A 116 -7.81 3.84 -0.40
C LEU A 116 -7.31 4.97 0.51
N ALA A 117 -7.69 6.21 0.20
CA ALA A 117 -7.28 7.38 0.98
C ALA A 117 -7.75 7.29 2.43
N THR A 118 -9.00 6.86 2.66
CA THR A 118 -9.55 6.71 4.02
C THR A 118 -8.77 5.68 4.81
N ARG A 119 -8.46 4.51 4.23
CA ARG A 119 -7.67 3.46 4.88
C ARG A 119 -6.25 3.93 5.23
N LEU A 120 -5.59 4.63 4.31
CA LEU A 120 -4.26 5.21 4.60
C LEU A 120 -4.29 6.17 5.80
N ILE A 121 -5.36 6.97 5.93
CA ILE A 121 -5.55 7.85 7.08
C ILE A 121 -5.85 7.05 8.36
N GLU A 122 -6.66 5.99 8.28
CA GLU A 122 -6.94 5.10 9.41
C GLU A 122 -5.65 4.42 9.94
N ASP A 123 -4.78 3.99 9.03
CA ASP A 123 -3.50 3.33 9.34
C ASP A 123 -2.35 4.31 9.60
N ARG A 124 -2.60 5.63 9.56
CA ARG A 124 -1.57 6.68 9.70
C ARG A 124 -0.69 6.49 10.94
N SER A 125 -1.30 6.12 12.07
CA SER A 125 -0.55 5.91 13.32
C SER A 125 0.49 4.78 13.24
N VAL A 126 0.23 3.74 12.44
CA VAL A 126 1.19 2.65 12.20
C VAL A 126 2.35 3.15 11.33
N LEU A 127 2.04 3.95 10.31
CA LEU A 127 3.03 4.50 9.38
C LEU A 127 3.93 5.54 10.07
N ASP A 128 3.37 6.40 10.93
CA ASP A 128 4.12 7.39 11.71
C ASP A 128 5.05 6.77 12.77
N ALA A 129 4.77 5.53 13.20
CA ALA A 129 5.61 4.85 14.19
C ALA A 129 7.03 4.61 13.65
N PHE A 130 7.20 4.48 12.33
CA PHE A 130 8.51 4.32 11.68
C PHE A 130 9.38 5.59 11.74
N GLY A 131 8.82 6.76 12.02
CA GLY A 131 9.59 7.98 12.31
C GLY A 131 10.44 7.89 13.58
N HIS A 132 10.29 6.82 14.36
CA HIS A 132 11.11 6.50 15.53
C HIS A 132 11.92 5.21 15.36
N ALA A 133 12.04 4.69 14.13
CA ALA A 133 12.86 3.51 13.85
C ALA A 133 14.35 3.82 14.06
N ASP A 134 15.16 2.78 14.25
CA ASP A 134 16.63 2.91 14.31
C ASP A 134 17.24 3.04 12.89
N ASP A 135 16.48 2.70 11.86
CA ASP A 135 16.89 2.72 10.46
C ASP A 135 16.46 4.02 9.78
N GLN A 136 17.41 4.70 9.12
CA GLN A 136 17.20 6.01 8.52
C GLN A 136 16.26 5.97 7.30
N ASP A 137 16.29 4.89 6.53
CA ASP A 137 15.45 4.77 5.32
C ASP A 137 13.97 4.63 5.75
N LEU A 138 13.71 3.89 6.83
CA LEU A 138 12.36 3.76 7.38
C LEU A 138 11.82 5.07 7.95
N ILE A 139 12.68 5.88 8.59
CA ILE A 139 12.31 7.24 9.04
C ILE A 139 11.93 8.10 7.83
N GLU A 140 12.77 8.12 6.80
CA GLU A 140 12.53 8.92 5.59
C GLU A 140 11.21 8.54 4.92
N TRP A 141 10.93 7.24 4.78
CA TRP A 141 9.65 6.77 4.26
C TRP A 141 8.46 7.24 5.10
N SER A 142 8.55 7.14 6.42
CA SER A 142 7.50 7.60 7.35
C SER A 142 7.19 9.08 7.15
N GLU A 143 8.23 9.92 7.05
CA GLU A 143 8.10 11.36 6.82
C GLU A 143 7.46 11.66 5.45
N LEU A 144 7.95 11.02 4.38
CA LEU A 144 7.43 11.20 3.03
C LEU A 144 5.95 10.83 2.94
N ILE A 145 5.57 9.67 3.47
CA ILE A 145 4.18 9.22 3.53
C ILE A 145 3.34 10.22 4.34
N GLY A 146 3.85 10.68 5.48
CA GLY A 146 3.15 11.63 6.33
C GLY A 146 2.83 12.95 5.62
N VAL A 147 3.78 13.49 4.87
CA VAL A 147 3.59 14.72 4.07
C VAL A 147 2.46 14.57 3.06
N GLU A 148 2.37 13.43 2.38
CA GLU A 148 1.30 13.17 1.42
C GLU A 148 -0.06 13.07 2.13
N LEU A 149 -0.11 12.35 3.25
CA LEU A 149 -1.35 12.08 3.99
C LEU A 149 -1.90 13.30 4.72
N ASP A 150 -1.07 14.26 5.12
CA ASP A 150 -1.55 15.53 5.72
C ASP A 150 -2.46 16.29 4.73
N VAL A 151 -2.05 16.38 3.46
CA VAL A 151 -2.86 17.03 2.40
C VAL A 151 -4.16 16.26 2.16
N VAL A 152 -4.09 14.94 2.14
CA VAL A 152 -5.26 14.06 1.95
C VAL A 152 -6.26 14.22 3.10
N ALA A 153 -5.79 14.20 4.34
CA ALA A 153 -6.61 14.35 5.54
C ALA A 153 -7.34 15.70 5.54
N ASP A 154 -6.62 16.79 5.24
CA ASP A 154 -7.21 18.12 5.13
C ASP A 154 -8.32 18.18 4.09
N ARG A 155 -8.12 17.53 2.94
CA ARG A 155 -9.14 17.51 1.89
C ARG A 155 -10.36 16.67 2.28
N ILE A 156 -10.17 15.51 2.88
CA ILE A 156 -11.28 14.63 3.33
C ILE A 156 -12.12 15.34 4.39
N ASN A 157 -11.49 16.02 5.34
CA ASN A 157 -12.18 16.68 6.46
C ASN A 157 -12.86 18.00 6.07
N ASN A 158 -12.30 18.74 5.10
CA ASN A 158 -12.78 20.08 4.73
C ASN A 158 -13.51 20.16 3.38
N GLY A 159 -13.65 19.05 2.64
CA GLY A 159 -14.04 19.06 1.23
C GLY A 159 -15.03 17.97 0.80
N GLY A 160 -16.17 17.86 1.48
CA GLY A 160 -17.39 17.21 0.97
C GLY A 160 -18.24 18.15 0.14
#